data_AF-A0A2T4XDS2-F1
#
_entry.id   AF-A0A2T4XDS2-F1
#
_cell.length_a   1.000
_cell.length_b   1.000
_cell.length_c   1.000
_cell.angle_alpha   90.00
_cell.angle_beta   90.00
_cell.angle_gamma   90.00
#
_symmetry.space_group_name_H-M   'P 1'
#
loop_
_entity.id
_entity.type
_entity.pdbx_description
1 polymer ?
#
loop_
_entity_poly.entity_id
_entity_poly.type
_entity_poly.pdbx_seq_one_letter_code
_entity_poly.pdbx_strand_id
1 'polypeptide(L)'
;MYFKQFFDQKLAQYAYLIGCQANGTAVVIDPMRDIDQYIDAAAKENLTIIAAADTHIHADYISGLREFAERGVKVYASDEGDKDWKYEWLAGSDYDYQLMNDGDEFSIGNIKIKAWHTPGHTPEHLSYFVTDGAAADVPMGVATGDFVFVGDVGRPDLLESAAGQENVMEPSARTLFKTVEAFKSVPEYVQVWPGHGAGSACGKALGAIPETTVGYELRFNNSLKAASSEDNFVKFILDGQPEPPLYFARMKRDNKIGPALIGGLPRPKRLTSKEIKEVAKSSGAVILDTRERDDFAAGHVKGSLLSPMNKQFNTVAGSYITEEQDIYLVVEEHQLQEAVRDLYRIGLDRVKGYITQKDLQLYKKMGGEFETLRQVTFADGGHTKDGVTILDVRKASEFDEFHLDGAVNIAHTRLLPGMANLSKDTTYYVHCQSGGRSAVASALLQRDGFDVVFVDDEVANAKPVLA
;
A
#
# COMPACT_ATOMS: atom_id res chain seq x y z
N MET A 1 29.41 3.14 -10.92
CA MET A 1 28.06 2.54 -10.83
C MET A 1 26.98 3.59 -11.17
N TYR A 2 25.87 3.19 -11.80
CA TYR A 2 24.62 3.97 -11.94
C TYR A 2 23.65 3.58 -10.82
N PHE A 3 22.91 4.56 -10.29
CA PHE A 3 21.92 4.36 -9.24
C PHE A 3 20.73 5.28 -9.47
N LYS A 4 19.52 4.76 -9.37
CA LYS A 4 18.28 5.53 -9.41
C LYS A 4 17.22 4.93 -8.48
N GLN A 5 16.74 5.75 -7.57
CA GLN A 5 15.55 5.45 -6.77
C GLN A 5 14.28 5.84 -7.55
N PHE A 6 13.28 4.98 -7.47
CA PHE A 6 11.90 5.22 -7.90
C PHE A 6 11.05 5.36 -6.66
N PHE A 7 10.08 6.27 -6.68
CA PHE A 7 9.18 6.50 -5.56
C PHE A 7 7.74 6.52 -6.05
N ASP A 8 6.91 5.63 -5.53
CA ASP A 8 5.47 5.77 -5.64
C ASP A 8 4.90 6.51 -4.43
N GLN A 9 4.27 7.66 -4.67
CA GLN A 9 3.78 8.52 -3.60
C GLN A 9 2.55 7.98 -2.85
N LYS A 10 1.76 7.11 -3.48
CA LYS A 10 0.48 6.64 -2.91
C LYS A 10 0.68 5.40 -2.05
N LEU A 11 1.57 4.51 -2.47
CA LEU A 11 2.07 3.37 -1.70
C LEU A 11 3.16 3.79 -0.71
N ALA A 12 3.79 4.94 -0.95
CA ALA A 12 5.01 5.37 -0.30
C ALA A 12 6.16 4.36 -0.46
N GLN A 13 6.22 3.70 -1.63
CA GLN A 13 7.11 2.59 -1.96
C GLN A 13 8.34 3.08 -2.73
N TYR A 14 9.50 2.54 -2.41
CA TYR A 14 10.75 2.75 -3.13
C TYR A 14 11.21 1.48 -3.86
N ALA A 15 11.74 1.67 -5.07
CA ALA A 15 12.45 0.65 -5.82
C ALA A 15 13.78 1.20 -6.32
N TYR A 16 14.76 0.33 -6.55
CA TYR A 16 16.13 0.76 -6.89
C TYR A 16 16.60 0.13 -8.20
N LEU A 17 16.89 0.97 -9.20
CA LEU A 17 17.60 0.55 -10.42
C LEU A 17 19.09 0.83 -10.24
N ILE A 18 19.88 -0.25 -10.22
CA ILE A 18 21.33 -0.20 -9.99
C ILE A 18 22.02 -0.80 -11.22
N GLY A 19 22.99 -0.10 -11.81
CA GLY A 19 23.56 -0.47 -13.10
C GLY A 19 25.07 -0.35 -13.23
N CYS A 20 25.70 -1.33 -13.87
CA CYS A 20 27.10 -1.27 -14.27
C CYS A 20 27.21 -0.64 -15.66
N GLN A 21 27.55 0.65 -15.74
CA GLN A 21 27.71 1.36 -17.00
C GLN A 21 28.82 0.78 -17.90
N ALA A 22 29.86 0.17 -17.32
CA ALA A 22 30.93 -0.46 -18.09
C ALA A 22 30.46 -1.71 -18.87
N ASN A 23 29.45 -2.42 -18.34
CA ASN A 23 28.93 -3.65 -18.94
C ASN A 23 27.54 -3.48 -19.58
N GLY A 24 26.88 -2.34 -19.38
CA GLY A 24 25.52 -2.12 -19.87
C GLY A 24 24.47 -2.98 -19.15
N THR A 25 24.73 -3.43 -17.93
CA THR A 25 23.86 -4.35 -17.18
C THR A 25 23.28 -3.69 -15.93
N ALA A 26 22.07 -4.08 -15.54
CA ALA A 26 21.39 -3.53 -14.37
C ALA A 26 20.55 -4.58 -13.61
N VAL A 27 20.25 -4.24 -12.36
CA VAL A 27 19.32 -4.94 -11.47
C VAL A 27 18.24 -3.96 -10.99
N VAL A 28 17.03 -4.46 -10.75
CA VAL A 28 16.00 -3.75 -9.99
C VAL A 28 15.76 -4.46 -8.66
N ILE A 29 15.82 -3.72 -7.55
CA ILE A 29 15.45 -4.22 -6.22
C ILE A 29 14.05 -3.67 -5.86
N ASP A 30 13.18 -4.55 -5.39
CA ASP A 30 11.78 -4.31 -5.02
C ASP A 30 10.94 -3.69 -6.16
N PRO A 31 10.92 -4.30 -7.37
CA PRO A 31 10.16 -3.76 -8.48
C PRO A 31 8.65 -3.78 -8.19
N MET A 32 7.97 -2.66 -8.40
CA MET A 32 6.52 -2.65 -8.57
C MET A 32 6.12 -3.37 -9.87
N ARG A 33 4.88 -3.83 -9.93
CA ARG A 33 4.36 -4.62 -11.07
C ARG A 33 4.47 -3.92 -12.43
N ASP A 34 4.35 -2.59 -12.48
CA ASP A 34 4.46 -1.82 -13.73
C ASP A 34 5.92 -1.61 -14.13
N ILE A 35 6.55 -2.68 -14.59
CA ILE A 35 7.99 -2.77 -14.86
C ILE A 35 8.48 -1.96 -16.07
N ASP A 36 7.57 -1.42 -16.88
CA ASP A 36 7.90 -0.58 -18.04
C ASP A 36 8.65 0.69 -17.63
N GLN A 37 8.34 1.26 -16.46
CA GLN A 37 9.05 2.42 -15.93
C GLN A 37 10.56 2.16 -15.70
N TYR A 38 10.91 0.94 -15.29
CA TYR A 38 12.30 0.56 -15.03
C TYR A 38 13.03 0.28 -16.34
N ILE A 39 12.38 -0.43 -17.26
CA ILE A 39 12.92 -0.74 -18.59
C ILE A 39 13.21 0.55 -19.36
N ASP A 40 12.27 1.49 -19.36
CA ASP A 40 12.42 2.79 -20.04
C ASP A 40 13.55 3.62 -19.41
N ALA A 41 13.70 3.58 -18.09
CA ALA A 41 14.78 4.27 -17.40
C ALA A 41 16.15 3.65 -17.67
N ALA A 42 16.25 2.32 -17.68
CA ALA A 42 17.49 1.62 -18.00
C ALA A 42 17.91 1.88 -19.45
N ALA A 43 16.96 1.83 -20.40
CA ALA A 43 17.23 2.09 -21.81
C ALA A 43 17.79 3.49 -22.07
N LYS A 44 17.29 4.52 -21.37
CA LYS A 44 17.81 5.91 -21.46
C LYS A 44 19.28 6.02 -21.05
N GLU A 45 19.75 5.11 -20.22
CA GLU A 45 21.12 5.05 -19.70
C GLU A 45 21.98 3.99 -20.41
N ASN A 46 21.49 3.41 -21.52
CA ASN A 46 22.12 2.29 -22.24
C ASN A 46 22.37 1.06 -21.35
N LEU A 47 21.45 0.80 -20.41
CA LEU A 47 21.48 -0.35 -19.52
C LEU A 47 20.40 -1.37 -19.92
N THR A 48 20.70 -2.64 -19.77
CA THR A 48 19.77 -3.76 -19.86
C THR A 48 19.55 -4.34 -18.46
N ILE A 49 18.30 -4.45 -18.03
CA ILE A 49 17.96 -5.11 -16.77
C ILE A 49 18.11 -6.63 -16.99
N ILE A 50 19.09 -7.23 -16.33
CA ILE A 50 19.38 -8.68 -16.41
C ILE A 50 19.05 -9.41 -15.12
N ALA A 51 18.78 -8.66 -14.05
CA ALA A 51 18.43 -9.18 -12.74
C ALA A 51 17.27 -8.39 -12.12
N ALA A 52 16.45 -9.04 -11.31
CA ALA A 52 15.53 -8.38 -10.38
C ALA A 52 15.51 -9.13 -9.05
N ALA A 53 15.33 -8.43 -7.94
CA ALA A 53 15.33 -9.02 -6.61
C ALA A 53 14.22 -8.42 -5.74
N ASP A 54 13.57 -9.25 -4.92
CA ASP A 54 12.73 -8.78 -3.82
C ASP A 54 13.49 -8.91 -2.48
N THR A 55 13.29 -7.93 -1.60
CA THR A 55 13.72 -7.99 -0.19
C THR A 55 12.84 -8.93 0.62
N HIS A 56 11.52 -8.91 0.38
CA HIS A 56 10.56 -9.74 1.08
C HIS A 56 9.26 -9.91 0.29
N ILE A 57 8.39 -10.81 0.74
CA ILE A 57 7.05 -10.97 0.16
C ILE A 57 6.22 -9.75 0.58
N HIS A 58 6.05 -8.79 -0.31
CA HIS A 58 5.40 -7.50 -0.04
C HIS A 58 3.93 -7.65 0.36
N ALA A 59 3.48 -6.78 1.27
CA ALA A 59 2.12 -6.78 1.80
C ALA A 59 1.22 -5.70 1.18
N ASP A 60 1.76 -4.68 0.55
CA ASP A 60 1.03 -3.46 0.22
C ASP A 60 0.90 -3.22 -1.28
N TYR A 61 1.69 -3.93 -2.09
CA TYR A 61 1.64 -3.94 -3.55
C TYR A 61 2.00 -5.32 -4.13
N ILE A 62 1.71 -5.51 -5.42
CA ILE A 62 2.11 -6.68 -6.20
C ILE A 62 3.51 -6.50 -6.75
N SER A 63 4.40 -7.44 -6.44
CA SER A 63 5.76 -7.46 -6.96
C SER A 63 5.81 -7.62 -8.48
N GLY A 64 6.68 -6.86 -9.12
CA GLY A 64 7.07 -7.00 -10.53
C GLY A 64 8.07 -8.12 -10.79
N LEU A 65 8.52 -8.84 -9.76
CA LEU A 65 9.51 -9.91 -9.91
C LEU A 65 9.06 -10.97 -10.92
N ARG A 66 7.79 -11.38 -10.89
CA ARG A 66 7.26 -12.36 -11.87
C ARG A 66 7.13 -11.78 -13.27
N GLU A 67 6.77 -10.50 -13.42
CA GLU A 67 6.71 -9.82 -14.74
C GLU A 67 8.11 -9.72 -15.37
N PHE A 68 9.17 -9.61 -14.56
CA PHE A 68 10.56 -9.72 -15.01
C PHE A 68 10.93 -11.16 -15.38
N ALA A 69 10.61 -12.14 -14.53
CA ALA A 69 10.89 -13.55 -14.79
C ALA A 69 10.26 -14.04 -16.12
N GLU A 70 9.03 -13.63 -16.40
CA GLU A 70 8.31 -13.93 -17.66
C GLU A 70 9.04 -13.40 -18.90
N ARG A 71 9.84 -12.33 -18.74
CA ARG A 71 10.66 -11.75 -19.82
C ARG A 71 12.05 -12.38 -19.91
N GLY A 72 12.32 -13.44 -19.15
CA GLY A 72 13.62 -14.12 -19.10
C GLY A 72 14.69 -13.36 -18.31
N VAL A 73 14.31 -12.38 -17.49
CA VAL A 73 15.23 -11.74 -16.54
C VAL A 73 15.46 -12.67 -15.36
N LYS A 74 16.72 -12.80 -14.92
CA LYS A 74 17.03 -13.64 -13.77
C LYS A 74 16.47 -13.01 -12.49
N VAL A 75 15.76 -13.80 -11.68
CA VAL A 75 15.15 -13.29 -10.45
C VAL A 75 15.75 -13.87 -9.18
N TYR A 76 15.86 -13.04 -8.15
CA TYR A 76 16.43 -13.37 -6.86
C TYR A 76 15.38 -13.17 -5.77
N ALA A 77 15.14 -14.19 -4.96
CA ALA A 77 14.16 -14.17 -3.89
C ALA A 77 14.67 -14.96 -2.70
N SER A 78 14.18 -14.65 -1.51
CA SER A 78 14.64 -15.32 -0.28
C SER A 78 14.24 -16.79 -0.18
N ASP A 79 15.13 -17.61 0.38
CA ASP A 79 14.84 -18.95 0.90
C ASP A 79 14.88 -19.02 2.44
N GLU A 80 15.01 -17.90 3.14
CA GLU A 80 15.18 -17.91 4.61
C GLU A 80 13.87 -18.10 5.38
N GLY A 81 12.72 -17.92 4.70
CA GLY A 81 11.41 -18.13 5.30
C GLY A 81 11.18 -19.59 5.70
N ASP A 82 10.26 -19.79 6.64
CA ASP A 82 9.76 -21.13 6.95
C ASP A 82 8.91 -21.71 5.80
N LYS A 83 8.31 -22.88 6.01
CA LYS A 83 7.48 -23.55 5.00
C LYS A 83 6.29 -22.70 4.52
N ASP A 84 5.81 -21.76 5.34
CA ASP A 84 4.65 -20.95 5.05
C ASP A 84 5.03 -19.64 4.35
N TRP A 85 6.32 -19.29 4.31
CA TRP A 85 6.86 -18.06 3.72
C TRP A 85 7.94 -18.32 2.66
N LYS A 86 7.60 -19.20 1.69
CA LYS A 86 8.38 -19.44 0.47
C LYS A 86 7.72 -18.79 -0.75
N TYR A 87 8.53 -18.39 -1.74
CA TYR A 87 8.05 -17.99 -3.06
C TYR A 87 7.65 -19.23 -3.87
N GLU A 88 6.41 -19.71 -3.64
CA GLU A 88 5.90 -20.98 -4.18
C GLU A 88 5.93 -21.01 -5.72
N TRP A 89 5.76 -19.88 -6.38
CA TRP A 89 5.76 -19.79 -7.84
C TRP A 89 7.14 -19.99 -8.50
N LEU A 90 8.22 -19.87 -7.73
CA LEU A 90 9.57 -20.14 -8.22
C LEU A 90 9.90 -21.62 -8.14
N ALA A 91 9.51 -22.29 -7.05
CA ALA A 91 9.87 -23.68 -6.80
C ALA A 91 9.34 -24.61 -7.91
N GLY A 92 10.27 -25.22 -8.65
CA GLY A 92 9.94 -26.14 -9.74
C GLY A 92 9.42 -25.47 -11.01
N SER A 93 9.55 -24.14 -11.12
CA SER A 93 9.31 -23.41 -12.36
C SER A 93 10.49 -23.49 -13.33
N ASP A 94 10.23 -23.14 -14.60
CA ASP A 94 11.26 -23.05 -15.65
C ASP A 94 11.91 -21.65 -15.76
N TYR A 95 11.62 -20.73 -14.83
CA TYR A 95 12.25 -19.40 -14.83
C TYR A 95 13.75 -19.48 -14.48
N ASP A 96 14.54 -18.52 -14.93
CA ASP A 96 15.90 -18.34 -14.42
C ASP A 96 15.83 -17.63 -13.06
N TYR A 97 16.04 -18.37 -11.98
CA TYR A 97 15.98 -17.81 -10.64
C TYR A 97 17.09 -18.34 -9.73
N GLN A 98 17.31 -17.62 -8.63
CA GLN A 98 18.11 -18.08 -7.50
C GLN A 98 17.37 -17.80 -6.21
N LEU A 99 17.18 -18.83 -5.40
CA LEU A 99 16.74 -18.70 -4.03
C LEU A 99 17.96 -18.36 -3.16
N MET A 100 17.86 -17.26 -2.41
CA MET A 100 18.96 -16.62 -1.70
C MET A 100 18.89 -16.93 -0.21
N ASN A 101 20.02 -17.29 0.38
CA ASN A 101 20.23 -17.39 1.83
C ASN A 101 21.18 -16.29 2.31
N ASP A 102 21.35 -16.17 3.62
CA ASP A 102 22.30 -15.26 4.25
C ASP A 102 23.71 -15.47 3.68
N GLY A 103 24.33 -14.36 3.27
CA GLY A 103 25.68 -14.35 2.76
C GLY A 103 25.83 -14.77 1.29
N ASP A 104 24.77 -15.24 0.62
CA ASP A 104 24.79 -15.48 -0.82
C ASP A 104 25.06 -14.19 -1.59
N GLU A 105 25.73 -14.33 -2.74
CA GLU A 105 26.15 -13.20 -3.55
C GLU A 105 25.82 -13.42 -5.03
N PHE A 106 25.54 -12.32 -5.72
CA PHE A 106 25.50 -12.27 -7.17
C PHE A 106 26.13 -10.97 -7.68
N SER A 107 26.31 -10.86 -8.99
CA SER A 107 26.94 -9.68 -9.59
C SER A 107 26.28 -9.29 -10.90
N ILE A 108 26.21 -7.98 -11.13
CA ILE A 108 25.83 -7.37 -12.40
C ILE A 108 26.99 -6.51 -12.90
N GLY A 109 27.76 -7.06 -13.83
CA GLY A 109 29.03 -6.45 -14.24
C GLY A 109 30.00 -6.38 -13.07
N ASN A 110 30.49 -5.17 -12.75
CA ASN A 110 31.42 -4.93 -11.64
C ASN A 110 30.73 -4.73 -10.28
N ILE A 111 29.40 -4.68 -10.24
CA ILE A 111 28.65 -4.42 -9.00
C ILE A 111 28.35 -5.75 -8.33
N LYS A 112 28.75 -5.85 -7.06
CA LYS A 112 28.55 -7.03 -6.23
C LYS A 112 27.38 -6.79 -5.28
N ILE A 113 26.48 -7.76 -5.19
CA ILE A 113 25.30 -7.71 -4.34
C ILE A 113 25.32 -8.90 -3.40
N LYS A 114 25.23 -8.64 -2.10
CA LYS A 114 25.29 -9.67 -1.05
C LYS A 114 24.01 -9.65 -0.23
N ALA A 115 23.35 -10.79 -0.12
CA ALA A 115 22.18 -10.99 0.72
C ALA A 115 22.59 -11.02 2.20
N TRP A 116 21.74 -10.41 3.03
CA TRP A 116 21.84 -10.43 4.48
C TRP A 116 20.46 -10.73 5.07
N HIS A 117 20.34 -11.86 5.78
CA HIS A 117 19.09 -12.25 6.41
C HIS A 117 18.74 -11.28 7.54
N THR A 118 17.61 -10.61 7.39
CA THR A 118 17.16 -9.52 8.25
C THR A 118 15.73 -9.71 8.72
N PRO A 119 15.41 -10.83 9.39
CA PRO A 119 14.06 -11.17 9.77
C PRO A 119 13.51 -10.21 10.82
N GLY A 120 12.20 -10.01 10.80
CA GLY A 120 11.52 -9.17 11.78
C GLY A 120 10.23 -8.59 11.22
N HIS A 121 10.34 -7.87 10.11
CA HIS A 121 9.17 -7.46 9.34
C HIS A 121 8.44 -8.67 8.73
N THR A 122 9.20 -9.55 8.08
CA THR A 122 8.78 -10.89 7.67
C THR A 122 9.87 -11.92 8.01
N PRO A 123 9.54 -13.23 8.07
CA PRO A 123 10.52 -14.26 8.42
C PRO A 123 11.59 -14.45 7.35
N GLU A 124 11.23 -14.28 6.08
CA GLU A 124 12.11 -14.45 4.93
C GLU A 124 12.92 -13.19 4.57
N HIS A 125 12.70 -12.07 5.24
CA HIS A 125 13.22 -10.76 4.81
C HIS A 125 14.75 -10.77 4.60
N LEU A 126 15.20 -10.31 3.42
CA LEU A 126 16.58 -10.07 3.06
C LEU A 126 16.84 -8.57 2.86
N SER A 127 18.01 -8.12 3.29
CA SER A 127 18.60 -6.85 2.88
C SER A 127 19.75 -7.12 1.92
N TYR A 128 20.03 -6.20 1.00
CA TYR A 128 21.07 -6.39 -0.01
C TYR A 128 22.16 -5.33 0.10
N PHE A 129 23.35 -5.74 0.53
CA PHE A 129 24.53 -4.88 0.45
C PHE A 129 24.99 -4.73 -1.00
N VAL A 130 25.31 -3.51 -1.41
CA VAL A 130 25.76 -3.18 -2.76
C VAL A 130 27.15 -2.58 -2.73
N THR A 131 28.08 -3.22 -3.44
CA THR A 131 29.47 -2.79 -3.57
C THR A 131 29.76 -2.39 -5.01
N ASP A 132 30.27 -1.17 -5.24
CA ASP A 132 30.84 -0.78 -6.53
C ASP A 132 32.23 -1.42 -6.68
N GLY A 133 32.27 -2.67 -7.11
CA GLY A 133 33.50 -3.47 -7.22
C GLY A 133 34.53 -2.93 -8.21
N ALA A 134 34.20 -1.90 -9.00
CA ALA A 134 35.18 -1.19 -9.81
C ALA A 134 36.01 -0.18 -9.00
N ALA A 135 35.48 0.30 -7.87
CA ALA A 135 36.05 1.40 -7.09
C ALA A 135 36.35 1.05 -5.62
N ALA A 136 35.66 0.04 -5.06
CA ALA A 136 35.75 -0.32 -3.65
C ALA A 136 35.64 -1.83 -3.43
N ASP A 137 36.20 -2.29 -2.31
CA ASP A 137 36.09 -3.67 -1.79
C ASP A 137 35.11 -3.80 -0.61
N VAL A 138 34.47 -2.69 -0.23
CA VAL A 138 33.49 -2.59 0.86
C VAL A 138 32.17 -1.99 0.36
N PRO A 139 31.01 -2.32 0.97
CA PRO A 139 29.70 -1.90 0.48
C PRO A 139 29.50 -0.39 0.56
N MET A 140 28.86 0.19 -0.45
CA MET A 140 28.48 1.61 -0.49
C MET A 140 27.17 1.85 0.27
N GLY A 141 26.21 0.94 0.08
CA GLY A 141 24.87 1.05 0.64
C GLY A 141 24.24 -0.32 0.83
N VAL A 142 23.09 -0.32 1.51
CA VAL A 142 22.26 -1.50 1.72
C VAL A 142 20.82 -1.16 1.36
N ALA A 143 20.23 -1.94 0.46
CA ALA A 143 18.78 -1.96 0.25
C ALA A 143 18.16 -2.71 1.42
N THR A 144 17.58 -1.97 2.36
CA THR A 144 17.10 -2.52 3.64
C THR A 144 15.67 -3.03 3.57
N GLY A 145 14.98 -2.89 2.45
CA GLY A 145 13.56 -3.25 2.34
C GLY A 145 12.76 -2.64 3.48
N ASP A 146 11.92 -3.45 4.10
CA ASP A 146 11.11 -3.06 5.24
C ASP A 146 11.74 -3.42 6.59
N PHE A 147 13.06 -3.66 6.63
CA PHE A 147 13.78 -3.84 7.90
C PHE A 147 14.08 -2.50 8.59
N VAL A 148 14.91 -1.63 7.99
CA VAL A 148 15.27 -0.31 8.55
C VAL A 148 14.80 0.79 7.61
N PHE A 149 14.04 1.73 8.16
CA PHE A 149 13.58 2.94 7.49
C PHE A 149 14.37 4.16 7.94
N VAL A 150 14.09 5.31 7.32
CA VAL A 150 14.55 6.61 7.84
C VAL A 150 13.74 6.93 9.11
N GLY A 151 14.39 6.83 10.27
CA GLY A 151 13.82 7.18 11.58
C GLY A 151 13.02 6.08 12.28
N ASP A 152 12.81 4.93 11.64
CA ASP A 152 12.01 3.81 12.19
C ASP A 152 12.53 2.44 11.68
N VAL A 153 11.86 1.35 12.07
CA VAL A 153 12.07 -0.02 11.56
C VAL A 153 10.74 -0.65 11.18
N GLY A 154 10.78 -1.76 10.43
CA GLY A 154 9.61 -2.54 10.04
C GLY A 154 8.72 -2.96 11.20
N ARG A 155 7.41 -2.87 11.01
CA ARG A 155 6.45 -3.43 11.96
C ARG A 155 6.48 -4.98 11.93
N PRO A 156 6.48 -5.68 13.08
CA PRO A 156 6.56 -7.14 13.15
C PRO A 156 5.19 -7.85 13.25
N ASP A 157 4.08 -7.11 13.12
CA ASP A 157 2.73 -7.61 13.46
C ASP A 157 1.83 -7.92 12.25
N LEU A 158 2.31 -7.72 11.02
CA LEU A 158 1.49 -7.94 9.82
C LEU A 158 1.03 -9.40 9.65
N LEU A 159 1.84 -10.36 10.08
CA LEU A 159 1.48 -11.77 9.98
C LEU A 159 0.24 -12.10 10.84
N GLU A 160 0.07 -11.41 11.97
CA GLU A 160 -1.08 -11.57 12.85
C GLU A 160 -2.24 -10.69 12.41
N SER A 161 -1.99 -9.39 12.26
CA SER A 161 -3.02 -8.37 11.99
C SER A 161 -3.58 -8.39 10.55
N ALA A 162 -2.88 -9.02 9.60
CA ALA A 162 -3.32 -9.15 8.21
C ALA A 162 -3.36 -10.61 7.73
N ALA A 163 -2.35 -11.44 8.04
CA ALA A 163 -2.29 -12.82 7.53
C ALA A 163 -3.00 -13.86 8.42
N GLY A 164 -3.58 -13.45 9.55
CA GLY A 164 -4.41 -14.31 10.41
C GLY A 164 -3.65 -15.35 11.23
N GLN A 165 -2.34 -15.16 11.45
CA GLN A 165 -1.55 -16.02 12.32
C GLN A 165 -1.70 -15.58 13.79
N GLU A 166 -2.08 -16.48 14.68
CA GLU A 166 -2.25 -16.13 16.10
C GLU A 166 -0.93 -16.16 16.87
N ASN A 167 -0.72 -15.17 17.76
CA ASN A 167 0.39 -15.11 18.72
C ASN A 167 1.80 -15.05 18.07
N VAL A 168 1.93 -14.38 16.93
CA VAL A 168 3.21 -14.22 16.21
C VAL A 168 3.81 -12.81 16.32
N MET A 169 3.05 -11.80 16.76
CA MET A 169 3.53 -10.43 16.93
C MET A 169 4.76 -10.32 17.85
N GLU A 170 4.65 -10.86 19.08
CA GLU A 170 5.72 -10.77 20.07
C GLU A 170 6.98 -11.58 19.65
N PRO A 171 6.87 -12.85 19.21
CA PRO A 171 8.02 -13.57 18.66
C PRO A 171 8.70 -12.85 17.49
N SER A 172 7.92 -12.21 16.60
CA SER A 172 8.46 -11.44 15.48
C SER A 172 9.18 -10.18 15.95
N ALA A 173 8.66 -9.48 16.96
CA ALA A 173 9.32 -8.33 17.57
C ALA A 173 10.65 -8.71 18.25
N ARG A 174 10.70 -9.86 18.94
CA ARG A 174 11.94 -10.39 19.52
C ARG A 174 12.96 -10.80 18.45
N THR A 175 12.49 -11.30 17.31
CA THR A 175 13.34 -11.60 16.15
C THR A 175 13.91 -10.32 15.54
N LEU A 176 13.06 -9.30 15.33
CA LEU A 176 13.47 -7.99 14.85
C LEU A 176 14.51 -7.33 15.76
N PHE A 177 14.40 -7.48 17.09
CA PHE A 177 15.39 -6.98 18.03
C PHE A 177 16.80 -7.55 17.75
N LYS A 178 16.91 -8.86 17.49
CA LYS A 178 18.20 -9.49 17.16
C LYS A 178 18.79 -8.94 15.87
N THR A 179 17.94 -8.71 14.87
CA THR A 179 18.36 -8.10 13.60
C THR A 179 18.80 -6.65 13.79
N VAL A 180 18.10 -5.88 14.64
CA VAL A 180 18.50 -4.53 15.07
C VAL A 180 19.87 -4.55 15.77
N GLU A 181 20.14 -5.52 16.64
CA GLU A 181 21.46 -5.66 17.28
C GLU A 181 22.56 -5.95 16.24
N ALA A 182 22.28 -6.77 15.23
CA ALA A 182 23.21 -7.02 14.13
C ALA A 182 23.47 -5.76 13.28
N PHE A 183 22.43 -4.95 13.02
CA PHE A 183 22.54 -3.68 12.30
C PHE A 183 23.50 -2.68 12.97
N LYS A 184 23.59 -2.69 14.30
CA LYS A 184 24.53 -1.84 15.06
C LYS A 184 26.01 -2.11 14.73
N SER A 185 26.32 -3.25 14.10
CA SER A 185 27.68 -3.59 13.67
C SER A 185 27.98 -3.20 12.21
N VAL A 186 26.99 -2.70 11.46
CA VAL A 186 27.20 -2.24 10.08
C VAL A 186 28.01 -0.93 10.10
N PRO A 187 28.98 -0.73 9.18
CA PRO A 187 29.78 0.49 9.17
C PRO A 187 28.93 1.76 9.00
N GLU A 188 29.20 2.77 9.83
CA GLU A 188 28.40 4.01 9.90
C GLU A 188 28.27 4.76 8.56
N TYR A 189 29.23 4.61 7.64
CA TYR A 189 29.23 5.29 6.35
C TYR A 189 28.27 4.67 5.32
N VAL A 190 27.77 3.46 5.56
CA VAL A 190 26.92 2.73 4.61
C VAL A 190 25.59 3.47 4.48
N GLN A 191 25.19 3.72 3.24
CA GLN A 191 23.88 4.29 2.92
C GLN A 191 22.75 3.29 3.19
N VAL A 192 21.60 3.77 3.62
CA VAL A 192 20.41 2.97 3.89
C VAL A 192 19.33 3.36 2.88
N TRP A 193 18.90 2.36 2.12
CA TRP A 193 17.95 2.48 1.03
C TRP A 193 16.69 1.64 1.34
N PRO A 194 15.69 2.22 2.03
CA PRO A 194 14.52 1.49 2.49
C PRO A 194 13.55 1.10 1.37
N GLY A 195 12.65 0.15 1.63
CA GLY A 195 11.53 -0.21 0.75
C GLY A 195 10.39 0.81 0.80
N HIS A 196 10.27 1.59 1.88
CA HIS A 196 9.19 2.57 2.07
C HIS A 196 9.63 3.89 2.70
N GLY A 197 8.79 4.92 2.54
CA GLY A 197 8.94 6.26 3.12
C GLY A 197 7.68 6.77 3.83
N ALA A 198 7.67 8.07 4.16
CA ALA A 198 6.56 8.71 4.86
C ALA A 198 5.20 8.46 4.20
N GLY A 199 4.28 7.87 4.97
CA GLY A 199 2.91 7.59 4.54
C GLY A 199 2.59 6.10 4.39
N SER A 200 3.60 5.21 4.37
CA SER A 200 3.38 3.77 4.31
C SER A 200 2.74 3.24 5.60
N ALA A 201 1.92 2.19 5.48
CA ALA A 201 1.34 1.45 6.60
C ALA A 201 2.28 0.33 7.14
N CYS A 202 3.45 0.14 6.53
CA CYS A 202 4.46 -0.85 6.93
C CYS A 202 5.33 -0.42 8.12
N GLY A 203 5.20 0.83 8.59
CA GLY A 203 5.82 1.28 9.85
C GLY A 203 5.07 2.44 10.50
N LYS A 204 5.55 2.87 11.68
CA LYS A 204 4.81 3.77 12.58
C LYS A 204 5.01 5.24 12.19
N ALA A 205 6.25 5.66 11.95
CA ALA A 205 6.58 7.06 11.70
C ALA A 205 7.77 7.23 10.74
N LEU A 206 7.61 6.78 9.50
CA LEU A 206 8.66 6.86 8.48
C LEU A 206 8.98 8.33 8.12
N GLY A 207 10.26 8.62 7.98
CA GLY A 207 10.76 9.92 7.55
C GLY A 207 10.37 10.27 6.11
N ALA A 208 10.18 11.56 5.85
CA ALA A 208 9.93 12.09 4.50
C ALA A 208 11.23 12.28 3.68
N ILE A 209 12.39 12.08 4.30
CA ILE A 209 13.68 12.03 3.62
C ILE A 209 13.82 10.63 2.99
N PRO A 210 14.26 10.52 1.72
CA PRO A 210 14.22 9.25 0.99
C PRO A 210 15.31 8.25 1.35
N GLU A 211 16.44 8.71 1.90
CA GLU A 211 17.60 7.88 2.21
C GLU A 211 18.36 8.43 3.44
N THR A 212 19.13 7.57 4.08
CA THR A 212 19.88 7.90 5.30
C THR A 212 21.20 7.13 5.33
N THR A 213 21.91 7.15 6.46
CA THR A 213 23.12 6.36 6.68
C THR A 213 22.98 5.59 7.98
N VAL A 214 23.70 4.47 8.09
CA VAL A 214 23.77 3.70 9.33
C VAL A 214 24.17 4.59 10.50
N GLY A 215 25.18 5.45 10.33
CA GLY A 215 25.65 6.36 11.38
C GLY A 215 24.59 7.37 11.85
N TYR A 216 23.74 7.85 10.94
CA TYR A 216 22.64 8.75 11.31
C TYR A 216 21.54 7.99 12.06
N GLU A 217 21.13 6.81 11.56
CA GLU A 217 20.10 6.00 12.20
C GLU A 217 20.52 5.57 13.61
N LEU A 218 21.76 5.11 13.80
CA LEU A 218 22.26 4.73 15.13
C LEU A 218 22.18 5.87 16.16
N ARG A 219 22.23 7.12 15.72
CA ARG A 219 22.16 8.31 16.60
C ARG A 219 20.74 8.79 16.83
N PHE A 220 19.87 8.69 15.83
CA PHE A 220 18.61 9.43 15.81
C PHE A 220 17.35 8.58 15.67
N ASN A 221 17.44 7.36 15.13
CA ASN A 221 16.31 6.46 14.96
C ASN A 221 15.71 6.05 16.31
N ASN A 222 14.41 6.29 16.51
CA ASN A 222 13.76 6.05 17.80
C ASN A 222 13.64 4.57 18.12
N SER A 223 13.44 3.73 17.10
CA SER A 223 13.33 2.27 17.25
C SER A 223 14.69 1.67 17.62
N LEU A 224 15.78 2.16 17.05
CA LEU A 224 17.13 1.75 17.46
C LEU A 224 17.49 2.23 18.88
N LYS A 225 17.02 3.41 19.29
CA LYS A 225 17.17 3.90 20.68
C LYS A 225 16.36 3.06 21.68
N ALA A 226 15.15 2.63 21.30
CA ALA A 226 14.31 1.78 22.12
C ALA A 226 14.90 0.37 22.31
N ALA A 227 15.77 -0.08 21.40
CA ALA A 227 16.57 -1.30 21.49
C ALA A 227 17.72 -1.20 22.52
N SER A 228 17.41 -0.71 23.72
CA SER A 228 18.29 -0.75 24.91
C SER A 228 18.19 -2.08 25.67
N SER A 229 17.05 -2.77 25.53
CA SER A 229 16.81 -4.15 25.95
C SER A 229 15.71 -4.75 25.08
N GLU A 230 15.66 -6.07 24.98
CA GLU A 230 14.66 -6.77 24.16
C GLU A 230 13.23 -6.42 24.58
N ASP A 231 12.92 -6.47 25.88
CA ASP A 231 11.55 -6.19 26.38
C ASP A 231 11.13 -4.72 26.16
N ASN A 232 12.05 -3.76 26.28
CA ASN A 232 11.75 -2.36 25.99
C ASN A 232 11.46 -2.16 24.50
N PHE A 233 12.24 -2.81 23.64
CA PHE A 233 12.04 -2.78 22.20
C PHE A 233 10.70 -3.40 21.80
N VAL A 234 10.39 -4.60 22.29
CA VAL A 234 9.13 -5.30 22.01
C VAL A 234 7.94 -4.44 22.40
N LYS A 235 7.96 -3.86 23.61
CA LYS A 235 6.91 -2.95 24.06
C LYS A 235 6.78 -1.73 23.14
N PHE A 236 7.90 -1.11 22.77
CA PHE A 236 7.91 0.08 21.93
C PHE A 236 7.39 -0.19 20.51
N ILE A 237 7.84 -1.28 19.88
CA ILE A 237 7.53 -1.56 18.48
C ILE A 237 6.11 -2.10 18.29
N LEU A 238 5.52 -2.75 19.28
CA LEU A 238 4.13 -3.22 19.23
C LEU A 238 3.12 -2.13 19.62
N ASP A 239 3.58 -1.05 20.26
CA ASP A 239 2.71 0.04 20.68
C ASP A 239 2.30 0.94 19.51
N GLY A 240 0.99 1.20 19.39
CA GLY A 240 0.43 2.19 18.45
C GLY A 240 0.59 1.83 16.97
N GLN A 241 0.70 0.55 16.63
CA GLN A 241 0.71 0.10 15.23
C GLN A 241 -0.65 0.36 14.57
N PRO A 242 -0.69 0.95 13.36
CA PRO A 242 -1.95 1.18 12.68
C PRO A 242 -2.54 -0.14 12.17
N GLU A 243 -3.87 -0.28 12.21
CA GLU A 243 -4.55 -1.38 11.55
C GLU A 243 -4.17 -1.46 10.05
N PRO A 244 -3.62 -2.59 9.56
CA PRO A 244 -3.28 -2.71 8.15
C PRO A 244 -4.56 -2.75 7.29
N PRO A 245 -4.52 -2.22 6.06
CA PRO A 245 -5.59 -2.42 5.09
C PRO A 245 -5.86 -3.91 4.84
N LEU A 246 -7.12 -4.29 4.68
CA LEU A 246 -7.50 -5.71 4.48
C LEU A 246 -6.86 -6.35 3.26
N TYR A 247 -6.62 -5.56 2.22
CA TYR A 247 -6.03 -6.05 0.98
C TYR A 247 -4.57 -6.50 1.17
N PHE A 248 -3.94 -6.21 2.32
CA PHE A 248 -2.58 -6.67 2.58
C PHE A 248 -2.45 -8.19 2.61
N ALA A 249 -3.47 -8.86 3.15
CA ALA A 249 -3.56 -10.32 3.14
C ALA A 249 -3.56 -10.87 1.70
N ARG A 250 -4.25 -10.18 0.79
CA ARG A 250 -4.30 -10.53 -0.64
C ARG A 250 -2.91 -10.37 -1.28
N MET A 251 -2.19 -9.27 -1.02
CA MET A 251 -0.85 -9.08 -1.58
C MET A 251 0.14 -10.13 -1.09
N LYS A 252 0.14 -10.43 0.22
CA LYS A 252 0.98 -11.51 0.77
C LYS A 252 0.67 -12.84 0.09
N ARG A 253 -0.60 -13.19 -0.08
CA ARG A 253 -1.03 -14.39 -0.80
C ARG A 253 -0.51 -14.38 -2.24
N ASP A 254 -0.79 -13.32 -3.00
CA ASP A 254 -0.51 -13.26 -4.43
C ASP A 254 0.99 -13.22 -4.74
N ASN A 255 1.77 -12.43 -3.99
CA ASN A 255 3.23 -12.38 -4.13
C ASN A 255 3.89 -13.72 -3.77
N LYS A 256 3.30 -14.47 -2.84
CA LYS A 256 3.75 -15.80 -2.44
C LYS A 256 3.44 -16.86 -3.49
N ILE A 257 2.19 -16.97 -3.93
CA ILE A 257 1.74 -18.00 -4.90
C ILE A 257 2.07 -17.67 -6.35
N GLY A 258 2.53 -16.43 -6.60
CA GLY A 258 2.82 -15.90 -7.93
C GLY A 258 1.71 -15.00 -8.44
N PRO A 259 1.95 -13.68 -8.56
CA PRO A 259 0.96 -12.75 -9.07
C PRO A 259 0.52 -13.10 -10.48
N ALA A 260 -0.69 -12.73 -10.89
CA ALA A 260 -1.13 -12.97 -12.27
C ALA A 260 -0.20 -12.24 -13.27
N LEU A 261 0.10 -12.87 -14.41
CA LEU A 261 0.80 -12.19 -15.50
C LEU A 261 -0.23 -11.46 -16.34
N ILE A 262 -0.10 -10.14 -16.46
CA ILE A 262 -1.05 -9.32 -17.25
C ILE A 262 -0.44 -8.91 -18.58
N GLY A 263 0.89 -8.90 -18.69
CA GLY A 263 1.59 -8.57 -19.95
C GLY A 263 1.55 -7.10 -20.32
N GLY A 264 1.16 -6.23 -19.37
CA GLY A 264 1.10 -4.78 -19.50
C GLY A 264 -0.12 -4.17 -18.82
N LEU A 265 -0.22 -2.84 -18.89
CA LEU A 265 -1.35 -2.14 -18.28
C LEU A 265 -2.68 -2.40 -19.01
N PRO A 266 -3.78 -2.56 -18.27
CA PRO A 266 -5.12 -2.56 -18.83
C PRO A 266 -5.38 -1.32 -19.70
N ARG A 267 -6.14 -1.49 -20.79
CA ARG A 267 -6.54 -0.41 -21.71
C ARG A 267 -8.07 -0.28 -21.70
N PRO A 268 -8.65 0.38 -20.68
CA PRO A 268 -10.10 0.48 -20.56
C PRO A 268 -10.70 1.30 -21.72
N LYS A 269 -11.89 0.87 -22.19
CA LYS A 269 -12.64 1.63 -23.20
C LYS A 269 -13.45 2.76 -22.56
N ARG A 270 -13.62 3.87 -23.28
CA ARG A 270 -14.57 4.92 -22.88
C ARG A 270 -16.01 4.41 -23.02
N LEU A 271 -16.84 4.63 -22.01
CA LEU A 271 -18.24 4.19 -22.02
C LEU A 271 -19.18 5.23 -22.65
N THR A 272 -20.21 4.73 -23.31
CA THR A 272 -21.40 5.50 -23.71
C THR A 272 -22.41 5.60 -22.57
N SER A 273 -23.33 6.57 -22.60
CA SER A 273 -24.39 6.69 -21.59
C SER A 273 -25.29 5.45 -21.47
N LYS A 274 -25.44 4.67 -22.54
CA LYS A 274 -26.16 3.39 -22.50
C LYS A 274 -25.39 2.35 -21.70
N GLU A 275 -24.08 2.21 -21.95
CA GLU A 275 -23.22 1.28 -21.22
C GLU A 275 -23.08 1.67 -19.74
N ILE A 276 -23.02 2.97 -19.42
CA ILE A 276 -23.04 3.44 -18.02
C ILE A 276 -24.29 2.92 -17.29
N LYS A 277 -25.46 3.02 -17.93
CA LYS A 277 -26.74 2.53 -17.38
C LYS A 277 -26.75 1.00 -17.16
N GLU A 278 -26.11 0.26 -18.05
CA GLU A 278 -26.00 -1.20 -17.96
C GLU A 278 -25.05 -1.60 -16.83
N VAL A 279 -23.88 -0.96 -16.76
CA VAL A 279 -22.87 -1.19 -15.72
C VAL A 279 -23.41 -0.85 -14.33
N ALA A 280 -24.11 0.27 -14.16
CA ALA A 280 -24.66 0.70 -12.88
C ALA A 280 -25.71 -0.28 -12.29
N LYS A 281 -26.24 -1.20 -13.10
CA LYS A 281 -27.20 -2.24 -12.68
C LYS A 281 -26.57 -3.61 -12.44
N SER A 282 -25.29 -3.77 -12.77
CA SER A 282 -24.59 -5.04 -12.68
C SER A 282 -24.05 -5.26 -11.27
N SER A 283 -24.38 -6.39 -10.65
CA SER A 283 -23.88 -6.77 -9.33
C SER A 283 -22.38 -7.14 -9.33
N GLY A 284 -21.82 -7.50 -10.48
CA GLY A 284 -20.40 -7.85 -10.65
C GLY A 284 -19.51 -6.67 -11.05
N ALA A 285 -20.06 -5.46 -11.15
CA ALA A 285 -19.33 -4.27 -11.56
C ALA A 285 -19.23 -3.25 -10.43
N VAL A 286 -18.16 -2.46 -10.46
CA VAL A 286 -17.94 -1.30 -9.60
C VAL A 286 -17.70 -0.09 -10.47
N ILE A 287 -18.46 0.97 -10.22
CA ILE A 287 -18.12 2.31 -10.69
C ILE A 287 -17.33 2.97 -9.57
N LEU A 288 -16.03 3.19 -9.79
CA LEU A 288 -15.14 3.87 -8.86
C LEU A 288 -14.98 5.33 -9.33
N ASP A 289 -15.57 6.26 -8.57
CA ASP A 289 -15.54 7.67 -8.88
C ASP A 289 -14.32 8.34 -8.25
N THR A 290 -13.49 8.98 -9.09
CA THR A 290 -12.23 9.58 -8.66
C THR A 290 -12.29 11.10 -8.50
N ARG A 291 -13.48 11.70 -8.59
CA ARG A 291 -13.70 13.12 -8.37
C ARG A 291 -13.53 13.48 -6.89
N GLU A 292 -13.46 14.77 -6.62
CA GLU A 292 -13.43 15.28 -5.25
C GLU A 292 -14.76 15.03 -4.52
N ARG A 293 -14.68 14.97 -3.19
CA ARG A 293 -15.81 14.57 -2.34
C ARG A 293 -17.07 15.43 -2.50
N ASP A 294 -16.90 16.74 -2.72
CA ASP A 294 -18.03 17.67 -2.88
C ASP A 294 -18.76 17.44 -4.21
N ASP A 295 -18.01 17.19 -5.29
CA ASP A 295 -18.57 16.87 -6.62
C ASP A 295 -19.31 15.53 -6.62
N PHE A 296 -18.80 14.56 -5.85
CA PHE A 296 -19.47 13.28 -5.63
C PHE A 296 -20.73 13.45 -4.79
N ALA A 297 -20.65 14.16 -3.65
CA ALA A 297 -21.77 14.37 -2.74
C ALA A 297 -22.94 15.10 -3.41
N ALA A 298 -22.64 16.11 -4.25
CA ALA A 298 -23.63 16.86 -5.01
C ALA A 298 -24.31 16.05 -6.13
N GLY A 299 -23.72 14.93 -6.55
CA GLY A 299 -24.32 14.04 -7.55
C GLY A 299 -23.34 13.02 -8.12
N HIS A 300 -23.65 11.74 -7.94
CA HIS A 300 -22.87 10.62 -8.48
C HIS A 300 -23.78 9.53 -9.06
N VAL A 301 -23.21 8.62 -9.84
CA VAL A 301 -23.98 7.49 -10.40
C VAL A 301 -24.41 6.59 -9.25
N LYS A 302 -25.70 6.25 -9.20
CA LYS A 302 -26.25 5.37 -8.16
C LYS A 302 -25.39 4.12 -7.94
N GLY A 303 -25.02 3.85 -6.69
CA GLY A 303 -24.20 2.70 -6.30
C GLY A 303 -22.70 2.80 -6.64
N SER A 304 -22.20 3.96 -7.05
CA SER A 304 -20.76 4.17 -7.22
C SER A 304 -20.03 4.25 -5.87
N LEU A 305 -18.77 3.82 -5.85
CA LEU A 305 -17.83 4.12 -4.76
C LEU A 305 -17.12 5.44 -5.03
N LEU A 306 -16.58 6.05 -3.97
CA LEU A 306 -15.72 7.23 -4.05
C LEU A 306 -14.29 6.85 -3.66
N SER A 307 -13.32 7.18 -4.50
CA SER A 307 -11.89 7.12 -4.19
C SER A 307 -11.19 8.23 -4.98
N PRO A 308 -11.06 9.45 -4.42
CA PRO A 308 -10.48 10.57 -5.15
C PRO A 308 -9.01 10.29 -5.54
N MET A 309 -8.53 10.88 -6.64
CA MET A 309 -7.14 10.76 -7.11
C MET A 309 -6.15 11.51 -6.19
N ASN A 310 -6.01 11.04 -4.95
CA ASN A 310 -5.08 11.56 -3.96
C ASN A 310 -4.29 10.41 -3.32
N LYS A 311 -3.52 10.71 -2.25
CA LYS A 311 -2.67 9.72 -1.58
C LYS A 311 -3.41 8.51 -0.99
N GLN A 312 -4.72 8.58 -0.82
CA GLN A 312 -5.53 7.47 -0.27
C GLN A 312 -6.15 6.59 -1.37
N PHE A 313 -5.96 6.92 -2.65
CA PHE A 313 -6.64 6.24 -3.76
C PHE A 313 -6.48 4.71 -3.71
N ASN A 314 -5.24 4.22 -3.58
CA ASN A 314 -4.92 2.80 -3.49
C ASN A 314 -5.51 2.14 -2.24
N THR A 315 -5.36 2.79 -1.08
CA THR A 315 -5.88 2.29 0.20
C THR A 315 -7.39 2.10 0.15
N VAL A 316 -8.12 3.10 -0.36
CA VAL A 316 -9.58 3.04 -0.47
C VAL A 316 -10.02 2.00 -1.49
N ALA A 317 -9.45 2.03 -2.70
CA ALA A 317 -9.79 1.07 -3.75
C ALA A 317 -9.49 -0.37 -3.33
N GLY A 318 -8.30 -0.62 -2.77
CA GLY A 318 -7.89 -1.92 -2.27
C GLY A 318 -8.78 -2.44 -1.15
N SER A 319 -9.27 -1.57 -0.26
CA SER A 319 -10.17 -1.95 0.83
C SER A 319 -11.62 -2.19 0.38
N TYR A 320 -12.10 -1.55 -0.69
CA TYR A 320 -13.53 -1.56 -1.06
C TYR A 320 -13.87 -2.40 -2.28
N ILE A 321 -12.88 -2.81 -3.06
CA ILE A 321 -13.07 -3.56 -4.30
C ILE A 321 -12.47 -4.96 -4.16
N THR A 322 -13.27 -5.97 -4.48
CA THR A 322 -12.79 -7.36 -4.53
C THR A 322 -12.17 -7.68 -5.90
N GLU A 323 -11.30 -8.67 -5.95
CA GLU A 323 -10.49 -9.00 -7.14
C GLU A 323 -11.32 -9.53 -8.33
N GLU A 324 -12.54 -10.00 -8.06
CA GLU A 324 -13.46 -10.53 -9.07
C GLU A 324 -14.29 -9.44 -9.77
N GLN A 325 -14.37 -8.25 -9.18
CA GLN A 325 -15.23 -7.19 -9.69
C GLN A 325 -14.64 -6.53 -10.93
N ASP A 326 -15.47 -6.29 -11.93
CA ASP A 326 -15.10 -5.45 -13.08
C ASP A 326 -15.15 -3.97 -12.69
N ILE A 327 -14.04 -3.25 -12.91
CA ILE A 327 -13.87 -1.87 -12.46
C ILE A 327 -14.10 -0.92 -13.64
N TYR A 328 -14.91 0.11 -13.38
CA TYR A 328 -15.18 1.21 -14.30
C TYR A 328 -14.87 2.53 -13.61
N LEU A 329 -13.98 3.33 -14.17
CA LEU A 329 -13.50 4.56 -13.54
C LEU A 329 -14.36 5.75 -13.97
N VAL A 330 -14.81 6.60 -13.03
CA VAL A 330 -15.10 8.00 -13.38
C VAL A 330 -13.82 8.78 -13.17
N VAL A 331 -13.20 9.23 -14.26
CA VAL A 331 -11.86 9.84 -14.22
C VAL A 331 -11.68 10.80 -15.40
N GLU A 332 -10.87 11.84 -15.20
CA GLU A 332 -10.45 12.70 -16.29
C GLU A 332 -9.46 11.98 -17.22
N GLU A 333 -9.57 12.26 -18.52
CA GLU A 333 -8.81 11.54 -19.57
C GLU A 333 -7.29 11.60 -19.34
N HIS A 334 -6.79 12.71 -18.78
CA HIS A 334 -5.38 12.90 -18.49
C HIS A 334 -4.88 12.15 -17.24
N GLN A 335 -5.78 11.71 -16.35
CA GLN A 335 -5.46 10.93 -15.14
C GLN A 335 -5.71 9.43 -15.33
N LEU A 336 -6.32 9.01 -16.44
CA LEU A 336 -6.71 7.62 -16.68
C LEU A 336 -5.53 6.64 -16.56
N GLN A 337 -4.39 6.96 -17.16
CA GLN A 337 -3.22 6.08 -17.13
C GLN A 337 -2.66 5.93 -15.71
N GLU A 338 -2.65 7.02 -14.93
CA GLU A 338 -2.23 7.01 -13.52
C GLU A 338 -3.17 6.14 -12.69
N ALA A 339 -4.49 6.34 -12.78
CA ALA A 339 -5.48 5.56 -12.05
C ALA A 339 -5.40 4.06 -12.38
N VAL A 340 -5.19 3.70 -13.65
CA VAL A 340 -5.01 2.30 -14.06
C VAL A 340 -3.73 1.72 -13.47
N ARG A 341 -2.60 2.44 -13.50
CA ARG A 341 -1.34 1.99 -12.89
C ARG A 341 -1.48 1.77 -11.39
N ASP A 342 -2.12 2.70 -10.70
CA ASP A 342 -2.32 2.61 -9.26
C ASP A 342 -3.14 1.36 -8.88
N LEU A 343 -4.24 1.09 -9.58
CA LEU A 343 -5.03 -0.13 -9.37
C LEU A 343 -4.24 -1.40 -9.71
N TYR A 344 -3.50 -1.38 -10.82
CA TYR A 344 -2.67 -2.51 -11.27
C TYR A 344 -1.59 -2.90 -10.24
N ARG A 345 -0.99 -1.91 -9.57
CA ARG A 345 0.01 -2.11 -8.52
C ARG A 345 -0.53 -2.83 -7.30
N ILE A 346 -1.82 -2.74 -7.02
CA ILE A 346 -2.46 -3.40 -5.86
C ILE A 346 -3.30 -4.62 -6.26
N GLY A 347 -3.10 -5.15 -7.47
CA GLY A 347 -3.76 -6.37 -7.96
C GLY A 347 -5.22 -6.19 -8.40
N LEU A 348 -5.67 -4.95 -8.59
CA LEU A 348 -7.01 -4.66 -9.10
C LEU A 348 -6.99 -4.59 -10.65
N ASP A 349 -6.84 -5.76 -11.27
CA ASP A 349 -6.46 -5.89 -12.69
C ASP A 349 -7.63 -5.69 -13.67
N ARG A 350 -8.87 -5.76 -13.19
CA ARG A 350 -10.08 -5.84 -14.03
C ARG A 350 -10.65 -4.47 -14.42
N VAL A 351 -9.81 -3.51 -14.80
CA VAL A 351 -10.26 -2.19 -15.26
C VAL A 351 -10.79 -2.28 -16.69
N LYS A 352 -12.13 -2.30 -16.85
CA LYS A 352 -12.82 -2.58 -18.13
C LYS A 352 -13.19 -1.33 -18.92
N GLY A 353 -13.46 -0.22 -18.23
CA GLY A 353 -13.88 1.00 -18.89
C GLY A 353 -13.70 2.25 -18.05
N TYR A 354 -13.93 3.41 -18.67
CA TYR A 354 -13.91 4.69 -17.99
C TYR A 354 -15.00 5.64 -18.50
N ILE A 355 -15.33 6.62 -17.68
CA ILE A 355 -16.38 7.62 -17.83
C ILE A 355 -15.74 8.97 -17.54
N THR A 356 -15.81 9.92 -18.47
CA THR A 356 -15.34 11.29 -18.22
C THR A 356 -16.45 12.13 -17.57
N GLN A 357 -16.09 13.28 -17.00
CA GLN A 357 -17.09 14.23 -16.48
C GLN A 357 -18.12 14.63 -17.55
N LYS A 358 -17.71 14.75 -18.82
CA LYS A 358 -18.64 15.04 -19.94
C LYS A 358 -19.66 13.91 -20.13
N ASP A 359 -19.21 12.66 -20.00
CA ASP A 359 -20.07 11.49 -20.17
C ASP A 359 -21.07 11.37 -19.01
N LEU A 360 -20.66 11.70 -17.77
CA LEU A 360 -21.56 11.81 -16.61
C LEU A 360 -22.65 12.87 -16.83
N GLN A 361 -22.30 14.06 -17.31
CA GLN A 361 -23.28 15.12 -17.57
C GLN A 361 -24.27 14.71 -18.66
N LEU A 362 -23.81 14.02 -19.71
CA LEU A 362 -24.70 13.48 -20.74
C LEU A 362 -25.61 12.39 -20.19
N TYR A 363 -25.06 11.46 -19.41
CA TYR A 363 -25.82 10.39 -18.76
C TYR A 363 -26.94 10.97 -17.87
N LYS A 364 -26.64 12.01 -17.07
CA LYS A 364 -27.64 12.73 -16.27
C LYS A 364 -28.75 13.33 -17.13
N LYS A 365 -28.41 14.02 -18.23
CA LYS A 365 -29.38 14.62 -19.16
C LYS A 365 -30.27 13.57 -19.84
N MET A 366 -29.79 12.35 -20.01
CA MET A 366 -30.53 11.23 -20.59
C MET A 366 -31.40 10.47 -19.57
N GLY A 367 -31.57 11.01 -18.35
CA GLY A 367 -32.36 10.37 -17.30
C GLY A 367 -31.63 9.19 -16.63
N GLY A 368 -30.31 9.24 -16.59
CA GLY A 368 -29.49 8.33 -15.80
C GLY A 368 -29.80 8.42 -14.30
N GLU A 369 -29.66 7.31 -13.59
CA GLU A 369 -29.88 7.24 -12.15
C GLU A 369 -28.68 7.84 -11.40
N PHE A 370 -28.97 8.85 -10.57
CA PHE A 370 -28.01 9.55 -9.73
C PHE A 370 -28.48 9.55 -8.28
N GLU A 371 -27.53 9.61 -7.36
CA GLU A 371 -27.73 9.79 -5.93
C GLU A 371 -26.91 10.98 -5.43
N THR A 372 -27.24 11.45 -4.23
CA THR A 372 -26.51 12.50 -3.51
C THR A 372 -26.18 12.00 -2.11
N LEU A 373 -25.06 12.44 -1.55
CA LEU A 373 -24.76 12.22 -0.13
C LEU A 373 -25.33 13.38 0.69
N ARG A 374 -26.02 13.08 1.79
CA ARG A 374 -26.47 14.09 2.75
C ARG A 374 -25.24 14.60 3.52
N GLN A 375 -24.67 15.72 3.05
CA GLN A 375 -23.50 16.37 3.64
C GLN A 375 -23.93 17.39 4.69
N VAL A 376 -23.27 17.36 5.85
CA VAL A 376 -23.50 18.24 7.01
C VAL A 376 -22.18 18.53 7.72
N THR A 377 -22.21 19.48 8.64
CA THR A 377 -21.14 19.78 9.60
C THR A 377 -21.56 19.37 11.02
N PHE A 378 -20.63 19.40 11.99
CA PHE A 378 -21.03 19.16 13.38
C PHE A 378 -21.96 20.25 13.93
N ALA A 379 -21.86 21.47 13.41
CA ALA A 379 -22.70 22.61 13.79
C ALA A 379 -24.19 22.40 13.48
N ASP A 380 -24.54 21.50 12.55
CA ASP A 380 -25.93 21.17 12.22
C ASP A 380 -26.62 20.34 13.32
N GLY A 381 -25.88 19.86 14.32
CA GLY A 381 -26.41 19.21 15.52
C GLY A 381 -27.14 17.89 15.26
N GLY A 382 -26.98 17.29 14.08
CA GLY A 382 -27.65 16.02 13.74
C GLY A 382 -27.14 14.81 14.53
N HIS A 383 -25.91 14.89 15.04
CA HIS A 383 -25.25 13.83 15.80
C HIS A 383 -25.85 13.60 17.20
N THR A 384 -26.63 14.55 17.73
CA THR A 384 -27.26 14.43 19.06
C THR A 384 -28.75 14.04 18.99
N LYS A 385 -29.27 13.71 17.81
CA LYS A 385 -30.68 13.36 17.64
C LYS A 385 -30.92 11.89 17.97
N ASP A 386 -32.06 11.60 18.59
CA ASP A 386 -32.52 10.23 18.81
C ASP A 386 -32.65 9.47 17.47
N GLY A 387 -32.27 8.19 17.47
CA GLY A 387 -32.36 7.33 16.28
C GLY A 387 -31.19 7.47 15.29
N VAL A 388 -30.11 8.15 15.69
CA VAL A 388 -28.86 8.26 14.94
C VAL A 388 -27.75 7.49 15.65
N THR A 389 -26.93 6.77 14.88
CA THR A 389 -25.69 6.16 15.38
C THR A 389 -24.49 6.92 14.83
N ILE A 390 -23.61 7.38 15.72
CA ILE A 390 -22.35 8.01 15.32
C ILE A 390 -21.38 6.90 14.90
N LEU A 391 -20.91 6.95 13.65
CA LEU A 391 -19.89 6.04 13.13
C LEU A 391 -18.59 6.80 12.91
N ASP A 392 -17.60 6.51 13.75
CA ASP A 392 -16.25 7.02 13.62
C ASP A 392 -15.42 6.08 12.76
N VAL A 393 -14.99 6.56 11.59
CA VAL A 393 -14.20 5.76 10.63
C VAL A 393 -12.69 6.00 10.70
N ARG A 394 -12.21 6.63 11.78
CA ARG A 394 -10.77 6.76 12.08
C ARG A 394 -10.19 5.43 12.58
N LYS A 395 -8.85 5.36 12.67
CA LYS A 395 -8.15 4.21 13.27
C LYS A 395 -8.52 4.08 14.75
N ALA A 396 -8.40 2.87 15.29
CA ALA A 396 -8.65 2.60 16.71
C ALA A 396 -7.82 3.52 17.63
N SER A 397 -6.53 3.73 17.31
CA SER A 397 -5.68 4.64 18.09
C SER A 397 -6.14 6.10 18.11
N GLU A 398 -6.67 6.60 17.00
CA GLU A 398 -7.23 7.96 16.93
C GLU A 398 -8.55 8.07 17.72
N PHE A 399 -9.31 6.97 17.78
CA PHE A 399 -10.54 6.86 18.55
C PHE A 399 -10.25 6.79 20.06
N ASP A 400 -9.25 6.01 20.46
CA ASP A 400 -8.82 5.88 21.85
C ASP A 400 -8.29 7.19 22.44
N GLU A 401 -7.63 8.02 21.62
CA GLU A 401 -7.17 9.36 22.03
C GLU A 401 -8.34 10.31 22.31
N PHE A 402 -9.38 10.26 21.48
CA PHE A 402 -10.59 11.08 21.62
C PHE A 402 -11.71 10.52 20.74
N HIS A 403 -12.94 10.45 21.24
CA HIS A 403 -14.12 10.12 20.44
C HIS A 403 -15.39 10.76 21.01
N LEU A 404 -16.46 10.78 20.21
CA LEU A 404 -17.77 11.25 20.64
C LEU A 404 -18.48 10.18 21.47
N ASP A 405 -19.25 10.60 22.47
CA ASP A 405 -19.98 9.68 23.35
C ASP A 405 -20.95 8.81 22.55
N GLY A 406 -20.97 7.51 22.87
CA GLY A 406 -21.79 6.51 22.16
C GLY A 406 -21.37 6.22 20.71
N ALA A 407 -20.23 6.72 20.22
CA ALA A 407 -19.75 6.43 18.88
C ALA A 407 -19.29 4.98 18.72
N VAL A 408 -19.60 4.39 17.56
CA VAL A 408 -19.07 3.09 17.12
C VAL A 408 -17.85 3.34 16.25
N ASN A 409 -16.72 2.69 16.56
CA ASN A 409 -15.52 2.77 15.72
C ASN A 409 -15.42 1.60 14.75
N ILE A 410 -15.33 1.92 13.46
CA ILE A 410 -14.91 0.97 12.42
C ILE A 410 -14.02 1.72 11.44
N ALA A 411 -12.71 1.52 11.52
CA ALA A 411 -11.76 2.17 10.62
C ALA A 411 -12.16 1.99 9.16
N HIS A 412 -12.09 3.06 8.36
CA HIS A 412 -12.60 3.05 6.98
C HIS A 412 -11.99 1.92 6.12
N THR A 413 -10.74 1.52 6.36
CA THR A 413 -10.05 0.41 5.65
C THR A 413 -10.56 -0.97 6.00
N ARG A 414 -11.28 -1.11 7.13
CA ARG A 414 -11.91 -2.34 7.65
C ARG A 414 -13.43 -2.33 7.50
N LEU A 415 -14.00 -1.25 6.94
CA LEU A 415 -15.44 -1.03 6.90
C LEU A 415 -16.19 -2.09 6.09
N LEU A 416 -15.65 -2.53 4.96
CA LEU A 416 -16.34 -3.49 4.08
C LEU A 416 -16.82 -4.77 4.81
N PRO A 417 -15.95 -5.54 5.51
CA PRO A 417 -16.43 -6.63 6.36
C PRO A 417 -17.10 -6.15 7.65
N GLY A 418 -16.70 -4.99 8.19
CA GLY A 418 -17.26 -4.43 9.43
C GLY A 418 -18.75 -4.07 9.33
N MET A 419 -19.27 -3.81 8.12
CA MET A 419 -20.69 -3.53 7.88
C MET A 419 -21.62 -4.67 8.30
N ALA A 420 -21.13 -5.91 8.42
CA ALA A 420 -21.92 -7.03 8.93
C ALA A 420 -22.39 -6.81 10.38
N ASN A 421 -21.71 -5.93 11.13
CA ASN A 421 -22.06 -5.57 12.51
C ASN A 421 -22.95 -4.33 12.61
N LEU A 422 -23.36 -3.75 11.48
CA LEU A 422 -24.18 -2.55 11.40
C LEU A 422 -25.64 -2.90 11.04
N SER A 423 -26.60 -2.21 11.66
CA SER A 423 -28.03 -2.35 11.37
C SER A 423 -28.44 -1.42 10.24
N LYS A 424 -29.32 -1.86 9.34
CA LYS A 424 -29.88 -1.00 8.28
C LYS A 424 -31.08 -0.15 8.75
N ASP A 425 -31.55 -0.36 9.97
CA ASP A 425 -32.73 0.32 10.53
C ASP A 425 -32.42 1.64 11.25
N THR A 426 -31.16 2.10 11.20
CA THR A 426 -30.69 3.34 11.83
C THR A 426 -30.04 4.26 10.81
N THR A 427 -30.03 5.57 11.11
CA THR A 427 -29.26 6.54 10.34
C THR A 427 -27.84 6.64 10.91
N TYR A 428 -26.82 6.48 10.07
CA TYR A 428 -25.42 6.63 10.46
C TYR A 428 -24.91 8.04 10.21
N TYR A 429 -24.41 8.69 11.27
CA TYR A 429 -23.68 9.95 11.20
C TYR A 429 -22.18 9.63 11.10
N VAL A 430 -21.65 9.67 9.87
CA VAL A 430 -20.32 9.15 9.57
C VAL A 430 -19.31 10.30 9.59
N HIS A 431 -18.33 10.22 10.49
CA HIS A 431 -17.27 11.22 10.59
C HIS A 431 -15.88 10.59 10.64
N CYS A 432 -14.88 11.42 10.37
CA CYS A 432 -13.49 11.07 10.61
C CYS A 432 -12.77 12.28 11.22
N GLN A 433 -11.47 12.45 10.94
CA GLN A 433 -10.72 13.62 11.41
C GLN A 433 -11.17 14.92 10.74
N SER A 434 -11.43 14.91 9.43
CA SER A 434 -11.60 16.13 8.59
C SER A 434 -12.41 15.90 7.29
N GLY A 435 -13.37 14.96 7.32
CA GLY A 435 -14.27 14.69 6.19
C GLY A 435 -13.75 13.74 5.10
N GLY A 436 -12.43 13.58 4.92
CA GLY A 436 -11.89 12.77 3.81
C GLY A 436 -12.27 11.27 3.86
N ARG A 437 -11.97 10.61 4.99
CA ARG A 437 -12.28 9.18 5.20
C ARG A 437 -13.77 8.93 5.38
N SER A 438 -14.50 9.88 5.96
CA SER A 438 -15.96 9.78 6.10
C SER A 438 -16.65 9.87 4.74
N ALA A 439 -16.17 10.66 3.78
CA ALA A 439 -16.76 10.73 2.45
C ALA A 439 -16.74 9.37 1.73
N VAL A 440 -15.57 8.70 1.70
CA VAL A 440 -15.42 7.40 1.04
C VAL A 440 -16.20 6.30 1.77
N ALA A 441 -16.22 6.35 3.10
CA ALA A 441 -17.01 5.42 3.92
C ALA A 441 -18.52 5.59 3.71
N SER A 442 -19.00 6.85 3.64
CA SER A 442 -20.41 7.15 3.36
C SER A 442 -20.82 6.68 1.96
N ALA A 443 -19.95 6.82 0.95
CA ALA A 443 -20.22 6.29 -0.38
C ALA A 443 -20.38 4.76 -0.38
N LEU A 444 -19.50 4.04 0.33
CA LEU A 444 -19.60 2.57 0.49
C LEU A 444 -20.92 2.18 1.20
N LEU A 445 -21.22 2.81 2.33
CA LEU A 445 -22.42 2.52 3.11
C LEU A 445 -23.70 2.83 2.31
N GLN A 446 -23.76 3.97 1.60
CA GLN A 446 -24.91 4.31 0.75
C GLN A 446 -25.09 3.28 -0.36
N ARG A 447 -24.01 2.86 -1.02
CA ARG A 447 -24.04 1.82 -2.05
C ARG A 447 -24.65 0.51 -1.53
N ASP A 448 -24.33 0.13 -0.29
CA ASP A 448 -24.85 -1.09 0.34
C ASP A 448 -26.19 -0.88 1.06
N GLY A 449 -26.84 0.27 0.86
CA GLY A 449 -28.21 0.54 1.27
C GLY A 449 -28.38 0.97 2.73
N PHE A 450 -27.32 1.48 3.36
CA PHE A 450 -27.41 2.13 4.66
C PHE A 450 -27.90 3.58 4.51
N ASP A 451 -28.70 4.05 5.48
CA ASP A 451 -29.09 5.46 5.54
C ASP A 451 -27.97 6.27 6.19
N VAL A 452 -27.27 7.10 5.41
CA VAL A 452 -26.06 7.80 5.87
C VAL A 452 -26.18 9.31 5.82
N VAL A 453 -25.54 9.95 6.79
CA VAL A 453 -25.25 11.39 6.81
C VAL A 453 -23.74 11.54 6.88
N PHE A 454 -23.17 12.14 5.85
CA PHE A 454 -21.74 12.39 5.72
C PHE A 454 -21.39 13.68 6.47
N VAL A 455 -20.54 13.57 7.49
CA VAL A 455 -19.99 14.74 8.19
C VAL A 455 -18.70 15.19 7.52
N ASP A 456 -18.76 16.39 6.93
CA ASP A 456 -17.61 17.05 6.32
C ASP A 456 -17.11 18.20 7.20
N ASP A 457 -16.46 17.83 8.30
CA ASP A 457 -15.99 18.79 9.30
C ASP A 457 -14.81 18.19 10.09
N GLU A 458 -14.11 19.03 10.84
CA GLU A 458 -13.09 18.58 11.78
C GLU A 458 -13.73 18.02 13.05
N VAL A 459 -13.28 16.86 13.52
CA VAL A 459 -13.84 16.23 14.74
C VAL A 459 -13.69 17.13 15.99
N ALA A 460 -12.71 18.03 15.99
CA ALA A 460 -12.51 19.02 17.05
C ALA A 460 -13.67 20.03 17.17
N ASN A 461 -14.48 20.19 16.12
CA ASN A 461 -15.64 21.09 16.09
C ASN A 461 -16.90 20.46 16.70
N ALA A 462 -16.89 19.15 16.98
CA ALA A 462 -17.99 18.44 17.63
C ALA A 462 -18.14 18.76 19.13
N LYS A 463 -17.41 19.75 19.67
CA LYS A 463 -17.53 20.17 21.07
C LYS A 463 -18.97 20.60 21.38
N PRO A 464 -19.47 20.31 22.61
CA PRO A 464 -20.83 20.65 22.96
C PRO A 464 -21.04 22.15 22.77
N VAL A 465 -22.05 22.51 21.98
CA VAL A 465 -22.64 23.85 22.03
C VAL A 465 -23.11 24.00 23.48
N LEU A 466 -22.33 24.72 24.30
CA LEU A 466 -22.75 25.09 25.64
C LEU A 466 -24.08 25.85 25.49
N ALA A 467 -25.15 25.23 25.98
CA ALA A 467 -26.50 25.76 25.97
C ALA A 467 -26.61 27.05 26.79
#